data_AF-A9V112-F1
#
_entry.id   AF-A9V112-F1
#
_cell.length_a   1.000
_cell.length_b   1.000
_cell.length_c   1.000
_cell.angle_alpha   90.00
_cell.angle_beta   90.00
_cell.angle_gamma   90.00
#
_symmetry.space_group_name_H-M   'P 1'
#
loop_
_entity.id
_entity.type
_entity.pdbx_description
1 polymer ?
#
loop_
_entity_poly.entity_id
_entity_poly.type
_entity_poly.pdbx_seq_one_letter_code
_entity_poly.pdbx_strand_id
1 'polypeptide(L)'
;MQIATETVPIVARVAGGWVRDKMLHRPSLDIDITLDVVTGRQFVAMIANLIEQEKRSDVGFHVLPEASQSAHLQVATATLFGLEIDFNQLRKETYDPESRIPAVEIGTIQEDSDRRDFTINALYYNINTDAIEDFDGRGLSDLEAGIVRSFGNPTQRFMDDPLRLLRLARYAGRYCFQVEATTLAAARQSTIHEALQTKVSRERFGMELLKLFKADNAMACLLHLAELQLFGVLFDLPPVLLPDREANPFPFFPVPVYYLSLAEITPAALAVAECISQAMQKAVRGLFLFPSCLCPSTFVHKCARAVCSHCFCCLSVSNELF
;
A
#
# COMPACT_ATOMS: atom_id res chain seq x y z
N MET A 1 -26.67 -1.51 46.16
CA MET A 1 -25.75 -0.56 45.52
C MET A 1 -25.33 -1.17 44.20
N GLN A 2 -26.10 -0.91 43.13
CA GLN A 2 -25.73 -1.30 41.78
C GLN A 2 -24.57 -0.40 41.37
N ILE A 3 -23.38 -0.98 41.27
CA ILE A 3 -22.26 -0.32 40.59
C ILE A 3 -22.66 -0.31 39.12
N ALA A 4 -23.12 0.84 38.63
CA ALA A 4 -23.25 1.07 37.21
C ALA A 4 -21.85 0.94 36.63
N THR A 5 -21.55 -0.19 35.99
CA THR A 5 -20.38 -0.31 35.13
C THR A 5 -20.62 0.64 33.98
N GLU A 6 -20.00 1.81 34.02
CA GLU A 6 -19.94 2.73 32.88
C GLU A 6 -19.37 1.93 31.70
N THR A 7 -20.24 1.58 30.76
CA THR A 7 -19.84 0.96 29.51
C THR A 7 -19.05 2.01 28.75
N VAL A 8 -17.72 1.85 28.71
CA VAL A 8 -16.86 2.72 27.91
C VAL A 8 -17.35 2.69 26.47
N PRO A 9 -17.70 3.84 25.87
CA PRO A 9 -18.21 3.87 24.51
C PRO A 9 -17.12 3.40 23.54
N ILE A 10 -17.49 2.49 22.64
CA ILE A 10 -16.58 1.97 21.62
C ILE A 10 -16.38 3.05 20.56
N VAL A 11 -15.12 3.40 20.28
CA VAL A 11 -14.78 4.31 19.19
C VAL A 11 -14.29 3.51 17.99
N ALA A 12 -15.03 3.60 16.89
CA ALA A 12 -14.75 2.91 15.63
C ALA A 12 -14.26 3.91 14.57
N ARG A 13 -13.13 3.58 13.94
CA ARG A 13 -12.51 4.43 12.91
C ARG A 13 -12.25 3.63 11.66
N VAL A 14 -12.66 4.13 10.50
CA VAL A 14 -12.14 3.62 9.22
C VAL A 14 -10.72 4.14 9.06
N ALA A 15 -9.76 3.27 8.78
CA ALA A 15 -8.35 3.63 8.83
C ALA A 15 -7.66 3.58 7.45
N GLY A 16 -6.71 4.48 7.26
CA GLY A 16 -5.70 4.44 6.20
C GLY A 16 -6.22 4.55 4.77
N GLY A 17 -6.07 3.47 4.00
CA GLY A 17 -6.17 3.51 2.54
C GLY A 17 -7.54 3.95 2.04
N TRP A 18 -8.61 3.54 2.72
CA TRP A 18 -9.96 3.95 2.38
C TRP A 18 -10.16 5.46 2.53
N VAL A 19 -9.71 6.05 3.64
CA VAL A 19 -9.85 7.48 3.92
C VAL A 19 -9.14 8.30 2.85
N ARG A 20 -7.87 7.96 2.58
CA ARG A 20 -7.07 8.58 1.51
C ARG A 20 -7.76 8.51 0.16
N ASP A 21 -8.24 7.34 -0.22
CA ASP A 21 -8.83 7.14 -1.55
C ASP A 21 -10.15 7.89 -1.71
N LYS A 22 -10.97 7.96 -0.65
CA LYS A 22 -12.19 8.78 -0.65
C LYS A 22 -11.92 10.27 -0.76
N MET A 23 -10.90 10.76 -0.07
CA MET A 23 -10.47 12.16 -0.18
C MET A 23 -9.94 12.49 -1.58
N LEU A 24 -9.32 11.53 -2.26
CA LEU A 24 -8.90 11.66 -3.66
C LEU A 24 -10.01 11.39 -4.68
N HIS A 25 -11.26 11.22 -4.24
CA HIS A 25 -12.41 10.87 -5.08
C HIS A 25 -12.23 9.58 -5.87
N ARG A 26 -11.48 8.61 -5.33
CA ARG A 26 -11.25 7.29 -5.93
C ARG A 26 -12.12 6.23 -5.25
N PRO A 27 -12.56 5.20 -5.99
CA PRO A 27 -13.25 4.06 -5.38
C PRO A 27 -12.26 3.24 -4.54
N SER A 28 -12.71 2.84 -3.36
CA SER A 28 -12.03 1.86 -2.52
C SER A 28 -13.08 0.97 -1.85
N LEU A 29 -12.82 -0.34 -1.92
CA LEU A 29 -13.63 -1.39 -1.27
C LEU A 29 -12.89 -1.99 -0.06
N ASP A 30 -11.66 -1.56 0.19
CA ASP A 30 -10.79 -2.07 1.24
C ASP A 30 -11.09 -1.28 2.52
N ILE A 31 -12.08 -1.73 3.29
CA ILE A 31 -12.57 -1.04 4.50
C ILE A 31 -11.96 -1.71 5.74
N ASP A 32 -10.93 -1.07 6.30
CA ASP A 32 -10.36 -1.42 7.60
C ASP A 32 -10.98 -0.56 8.70
N ILE A 33 -11.72 -1.16 9.63
CA ILE A 33 -12.19 -0.50 10.85
C ILE A 33 -11.29 -0.86 12.03
N THR A 34 -10.71 0.16 12.67
CA THR A 34 -9.94 0.03 13.91
C THR A 34 -10.79 0.41 15.12
N LEU A 35 -10.71 -0.40 16.18
CA LEU A 35 -11.50 -0.34 17.40
C LEU A 35 -10.59 -0.13 18.62
N ASP A 36 -11.02 0.68 19.57
CA ASP A 36 -10.21 1.10 20.72
C ASP A 36 -10.17 0.08 21.87
N VAL A 37 -11.34 -0.33 22.37
CA VAL A 37 -11.48 -1.09 23.62
C VAL A 37 -11.86 -2.54 23.42
N VAL A 38 -12.32 -2.91 22.23
CA VAL A 38 -12.78 -4.25 21.90
C VAL A 38 -12.00 -4.83 20.73
N THR A 39 -11.89 -6.15 20.68
CA THR A 39 -11.28 -6.83 19.54
C THR A 39 -12.27 -6.95 18.39
N GLY A 40 -11.75 -7.15 17.17
CA GLY A 40 -12.61 -7.31 15.99
C GLY A 40 -13.63 -8.44 16.17
N ARG A 41 -13.19 -9.58 16.72
CA ARG A 41 -14.09 -10.71 17.03
C ARG A 41 -15.18 -10.36 18.02
N GLN A 42 -14.82 -9.68 19.12
CA GLN A 42 -15.79 -9.26 20.13
C GLN A 42 -16.83 -8.32 19.52
N PHE A 43 -16.38 -7.36 18.72
CA PHE A 43 -17.27 -6.40 18.07
C PHE A 43 -18.20 -7.05 17.05
N VAL A 44 -17.69 -7.94 16.20
CA VAL A 44 -18.49 -8.71 15.24
C VAL A 44 -19.52 -9.60 15.96
N ALA A 45 -19.15 -10.22 17.09
CA ALA A 45 -20.09 -10.99 17.91
C ALA A 45 -21.17 -10.10 18.56
N MET A 46 -20.80 -8.90 19.02
CA MET A 46 -21.77 -7.92 19.53
C MET A 46 -22.77 -7.49 18.45
N ILE A 47 -22.31 -7.22 17.22
CA ILE A 47 -23.19 -6.92 16.08
C ILE A 47 -24.13 -8.08 15.78
N ALA A 48 -23.61 -9.31 15.72
CA ALA A 48 -24.41 -10.51 15.48
C ALA A 48 -25.54 -10.66 16.51
N ASN A 49 -25.19 -10.53 17.79
CA ASN A 49 -26.15 -10.61 18.89
C ASN A 49 -27.22 -9.51 18.82
N LEU A 50 -26.82 -8.28 18.48
CA LEU A 50 -27.75 -7.16 18.34
C LEU A 50 -28.75 -7.39 17.20
N ILE A 51 -28.28 -7.83 16.04
CA ILE A 51 -29.12 -8.15 14.88
C ILE A 51 -30.14 -9.24 15.21
N GLU A 52 -29.71 -10.28 15.93
CA GLU A 52 -30.59 -11.37 16.37
C GLU A 52 -31.64 -10.89 17.38
N GLN A 53 -31.21 -10.13 18.40
CA GLN A 53 -32.10 -9.59 19.43
C GLN A 53 -33.15 -8.63 18.87
N GLU A 54 -32.74 -7.73 17.97
CA GLU A 54 -33.62 -6.77 17.32
C GLU A 54 -34.38 -7.34 16.11
N LYS A 55 -34.11 -8.59 15.71
CA LYS A 55 -34.69 -9.27 14.54
C LYS A 55 -34.53 -8.47 13.24
N ARG A 56 -33.35 -7.89 13.03
CA ARG A 56 -33.02 -7.00 11.91
C ARG A 56 -32.66 -7.79 10.64
N SER A 57 -33.67 -8.29 9.94
CA SER A 57 -33.47 -8.99 8.66
C SER A 57 -33.07 -8.08 7.49
N ASP A 58 -33.17 -6.76 7.67
CA ASP A 58 -32.75 -5.73 6.72
C ASP A 58 -31.23 -5.51 6.70
N VAL A 59 -30.51 -5.97 7.72
CA VAL A 59 -29.05 -5.84 7.81
C VAL A 59 -28.40 -7.08 7.20
N GLY A 60 -27.86 -6.94 6.00
CA GLY A 60 -27.07 -8.00 5.37
C GLY A 60 -25.73 -8.17 6.11
N PHE A 61 -25.70 -9.04 7.12
CA PHE A 61 -24.53 -9.29 7.96
C PHE A 61 -24.11 -10.75 7.95
N HIS A 62 -22.86 -11.02 7.56
CA HIS A 62 -22.30 -12.37 7.52
C HIS A 62 -20.85 -12.36 8.01
N VAL A 63 -20.57 -13.14 9.05
CA VAL A 63 -19.20 -13.33 9.54
C VAL A 63 -18.45 -14.26 8.58
N LEU A 64 -17.27 -13.84 8.11
CA LEU A 64 -16.44 -14.65 7.25
C LEU A 64 -15.51 -15.57 8.07
N PRO A 65 -15.13 -16.75 7.56
CA PRO A 65 -14.21 -17.64 8.24
C PRO A 65 -12.85 -16.95 8.47
N GLU A 66 -12.30 -17.10 9.67
CA GLU A 66 -10.98 -16.55 9.99
C GLU A 66 -9.88 -17.23 9.17
N ALA A 67 -9.03 -16.43 8.52
CA ALA A 67 -7.78 -16.93 7.97
C ALA A 67 -6.86 -17.38 9.13
N SER A 68 -6.13 -18.49 8.95
CA SER A 68 -5.26 -19.08 9.98
C SER A 68 -4.18 -18.12 10.53
N GLN A 69 -3.82 -17.08 9.78
CA GLN A 69 -2.88 -16.02 10.21
C GLN A 69 -3.54 -14.91 11.04
N SER A 70 -4.86 -14.73 10.95
CA SER A 70 -5.62 -13.72 11.69
C SER A 70 -5.93 -14.14 13.12
N ALA A 71 -5.70 -15.42 13.44
CA ALA A 71 -6.08 -15.99 14.73
C ALA A 71 -5.38 -15.28 15.91
N HIS A 72 -4.09 -15.00 15.78
CA HIS A 72 -3.30 -14.32 16.81
C HIS A 72 -3.59 -12.83 16.95
N LEU A 73 -4.14 -12.19 15.93
CA LEU A 73 -4.39 -10.73 15.90
C LEU A 73 -5.82 -10.35 16.32
N GLN A 74 -6.67 -11.34 16.64
CA GLN A 74 -8.09 -11.15 16.96
C GLN A 74 -8.87 -10.27 15.96
N VAL A 75 -8.42 -10.28 14.71
CA VAL A 75 -9.08 -9.62 13.57
C VAL A 75 -10.30 -10.47 13.19
N ALA A 76 -11.38 -9.80 12.82
CA ALA A 76 -12.56 -10.45 12.26
C ALA A 76 -12.98 -9.74 10.98
N THR A 77 -13.33 -10.52 9.97
CA THR A 77 -13.88 -10.00 8.72
C THR A 77 -15.37 -10.33 8.68
N ALA A 78 -16.19 -9.35 8.33
CA ALA A 78 -17.61 -9.58 8.10
C ALA A 78 -18.09 -8.82 6.88
N THR A 79 -19.07 -9.38 6.18
CA THR A 79 -19.84 -8.64 5.19
C THR A 79 -20.93 -7.84 5.91
N LEU A 80 -21.02 -6.54 5.66
CA LEU A 80 -22.07 -5.65 6.14
C LEU A 80 -22.64 -4.84 4.96
N PHE A 81 -23.94 -4.97 4.70
CA PHE A 81 -24.62 -4.38 3.53
C PHE A 81 -23.94 -4.73 2.18
N GLY A 82 -23.38 -5.94 2.08
CA GLY A 82 -22.67 -6.40 0.87
C GLY A 82 -21.23 -5.89 0.74
N LEU A 83 -20.72 -5.13 1.72
CA LEU A 83 -19.34 -4.69 1.78
C LEU A 83 -18.55 -5.59 2.71
N GLU A 84 -17.38 -6.04 2.28
CA GLU A 84 -16.43 -6.76 3.14
C GLU A 84 -15.68 -5.75 4.01
N ILE A 85 -15.70 -5.96 5.32
CA ILE A 85 -15.11 -5.05 6.31
C ILE A 85 -14.21 -5.84 7.26
N ASP A 86 -12.99 -5.36 7.41
CA ASP A 86 -12.01 -5.89 8.36
C ASP A 86 -12.06 -5.11 9.67
N PHE A 87 -12.40 -5.79 10.76
CA PHE A 87 -12.43 -5.23 12.11
C PHE A 87 -11.14 -5.60 12.85
N ASN A 88 -10.40 -4.57 13.22
CA ASN A 88 -9.09 -4.65 13.84
C ASN A 88 -9.12 -3.94 15.19
N GLN A 89 -8.37 -4.42 16.17
CA GLN A 89 -8.08 -3.62 17.36
C GLN A 89 -6.93 -2.65 17.07
N LEU A 90 -6.87 -1.52 17.79
CA LEU A 90 -5.68 -0.68 17.83
C LEU A 90 -4.48 -1.49 18.34
N ARG A 91 -3.33 -1.29 17.70
CA ARG A 91 -2.15 -2.12 17.93
C ARG A 91 -0.89 -1.28 18.00
N LYS A 92 -0.05 -1.63 18.96
CA LYS A 92 1.34 -1.22 19.07
C LYS A 92 2.22 -2.33 18.52
N GLU A 93 3.17 -1.97 17.67
CA GLU A 93 4.15 -2.90 17.13
C GLU A 93 5.53 -2.59 17.69
N THR A 94 6.18 -3.60 18.29
CA THR A 94 7.57 -3.52 18.73
C THR A 94 8.43 -4.39 17.80
N TYR A 95 9.40 -3.76 17.15
CA TYR A 95 10.29 -4.40 16.18
C TYR A 95 11.58 -4.84 16.86
N ASP A 96 11.91 -6.13 16.74
CA ASP A 96 13.17 -6.71 17.19
C ASP A 96 14.10 -6.85 15.97
N PRO A 97 15.36 -6.36 16.01
CA PRO A 97 16.33 -6.56 14.94
C PRO A 97 16.49 -8.01 14.47
N GLU A 98 16.30 -8.98 15.37
CA GLU A 98 16.46 -10.43 15.12
C GLU A 98 15.17 -11.10 14.61
N SER A 99 14.01 -10.43 14.70
CA SER A 99 12.72 -10.98 14.26
C SER A 99 12.13 -10.19 13.09
N ARG A 100 11.68 -10.92 12.06
CA ARG A 100 10.92 -10.33 10.94
C ARG A 100 9.47 -9.98 11.29
N ILE A 101 8.96 -10.50 12.40
CA ILE A 101 7.56 -10.33 12.84
C ILE A 101 7.60 -9.47 14.10
N PRO A 102 6.97 -8.27 14.11
CA PRO A 102 6.92 -7.46 15.31
C PRO A 102 6.06 -8.13 16.39
N ALA A 103 6.39 -7.87 17.64
CA ALA A 103 5.49 -8.17 18.75
C ALA A 103 4.31 -7.18 18.69
N VAL A 104 3.08 -7.70 18.83
CA VAL A 104 1.85 -6.91 18.74
C VAL A 104 1.16 -6.87 20.09
N GLU A 105 0.90 -5.66 20.57
CA GLU A 105 0.17 -5.39 21.81
C GLU A 105 -1.01 -4.46 21.53
N ILE A 106 -1.96 -4.38 22.47
CA ILE A 106 -3.03 -3.38 22.39
C ILE A 106 -2.39 -2.00 22.51
N GLY A 107 -2.67 -1.14 21.53
CA GLY A 107 -2.10 0.20 21.45
C GLY A 107 -3.12 1.32 21.56
N THR A 108 -2.61 2.52 21.77
CA THR A 108 -3.37 3.77 21.58
C THR A 108 -3.50 4.10 20.08
N ILE A 109 -4.36 5.07 19.75
CA ILE A 109 -4.49 5.54 18.36
C ILE A 109 -3.20 6.16 17.83
N GLN A 110 -2.43 6.82 18.71
CA GLN A 110 -1.11 7.33 18.36
C GLN A 110 -0.15 6.19 18.04
N GLU A 111 -0.09 5.15 18.86
CA GLU A 111 0.78 3.98 18.61
C GLU A 111 0.38 3.20 17.34
N ASP A 112 -0.92 3.12 17.03
CA ASP A 112 -1.40 2.54 15.75
C ASP A 112 -1.02 3.43 14.55
N SER A 113 -0.97 4.75 14.74
CA SER A 113 -0.52 5.69 13.70
C SER A 113 0.98 5.56 13.48
N ASP A 114 1.76 5.48 14.56
CA ASP A 114 3.22 5.42 14.57
C ASP A 114 3.80 4.23 13.80
N ARG A 115 3.09 3.10 13.80
CA ARG A 115 3.49 1.91 13.04
C ARG A 115 3.18 2.00 11.55
N ARG A 116 2.44 3.00 11.06
CA ARG A 116 2.10 3.11 9.64
C ARG A 116 3.29 3.55 8.80
N ASP A 117 3.14 3.39 7.49
CA ASP A 117 4.22 3.62 6.54
C ASP A 117 4.37 5.10 6.17
N PHE A 118 3.28 5.73 5.76
CA PHE A 118 3.26 7.09 5.23
C PHE A 118 2.15 7.93 5.87
N THR A 119 2.36 9.24 5.95
CA THR A 119 1.42 10.22 6.53
C THR A 119 0.03 10.12 5.88
N ILE A 120 -0.01 10.04 4.54
CA ILE A 120 -1.25 9.87 3.76
C ILE A 120 -2.01 8.55 4.03
N ASN A 121 -1.38 7.58 4.70
CA ASN A 121 -1.99 6.30 5.09
C ASN A 121 -2.27 6.21 6.60
N ALA A 122 -1.93 7.25 7.35
CA ALA A 122 -2.17 7.39 8.79
C ALA A 122 -3.33 8.35 9.10
N LEU A 123 -4.28 8.44 8.16
CA LEU A 123 -5.54 9.16 8.31
C LEU A 123 -6.63 8.21 8.80
N TYR A 124 -7.54 8.73 9.61
CA TYR A 124 -8.66 7.97 10.18
C TYR A 124 -9.95 8.74 9.98
N TYR A 125 -11.05 8.04 9.69
CA TYR A 125 -12.39 8.60 9.71
C TYR A 125 -13.12 8.04 10.92
N ASN A 126 -13.41 8.90 11.90
CA ASN A 126 -14.10 8.54 13.11
C ASN A 126 -15.61 8.46 12.85
N ILE A 127 -16.15 7.24 12.91
CA ILE A 127 -17.56 6.95 12.60
C ILE A 127 -18.48 7.53 13.69
N ASN A 128 -17.97 7.69 14.91
CA ASN A 128 -18.76 8.22 16.02
C ASN A 128 -18.92 9.75 15.95
N THR A 129 -17.97 10.45 15.34
CA THR A 129 -17.94 11.94 15.29
C THR A 129 -18.07 12.51 13.88
N ASP A 130 -18.13 11.67 12.85
CA ASP A 130 -18.14 12.05 11.43
C ASP A 130 -16.99 12.99 11.04
N ALA A 131 -15.81 12.77 11.61
CA ALA A 131 -14.64 13.61 11.41
C ALA A 131 -13.43 12.82 10.93
N ILE A 132 -12.61 13.46 10.09
CA ILE A 132 -11.28 12.94 9.74
C ILE A 132 -10.29 13.36 10.83
N GLU A 133 -9.52 12.40 11.31
CA GLU A 133 -8.49 12.56 12.33
C GLU A 133 -7.11 12.28 11.71
N ASP A 134 -6.17 13.20 11.94
CA ASP A 134 -4.79 13.12 11.48
C ASP A 134 -3.86 13.26 12.69
N PHE A 135 -3.33 12.12 13.15
CA PHE A 135 -2.47 12.05 14.34
C PHE A 135 -0.99 12.34 14.04
N ASP A 136 -0.59 12.41 12.77
CA ASP A 136 0.72 12.96 12.38
C ASP A 136 0.67 14.49 12.27
N GLY A 137 -0.50 15.03 11.95
CA GLY A 137 -0.76 16.45 11.72
C GLY A 137 -0.31 16.97 10.36
N ARG A 138 0.31 16.13 9.52
CA ARG A 138 0.75 16.49 8.15
C ARG A 138 0.08 15.65 7.07
N GLY A 139 -0.61 14.57 7.41
CA GLY A 139 -1.22 13.65 6.46
C GLY A 139 -2.24 14.33 5.55
N LEU A 140 -3.07 15.22 6.08
CA LEU A 140 -4.05 15.98 5.28
C LEU A 140 -3.36 16.95 4.32
N SER A 141 -2.39 17.73 4.80
CA SER A 141 -1.63 18.67 3.97
C SER A 141 -0.77 17.97 2.92
N ASP A 142 -0.17 16.82 3.26
CA ASP A 142 0.61 16.01 2.33
C ASP A 142 -0.29 15.41 1.25
N LEU A 143 -1.51 14.99 1.61
CA LEU A 143 -2.48 14.45 0.65
C LEU A 143 -2.92 15.53 -0.35
N GLU A 144 -3.21 16.75 0.13
CA GLU A 144 -3.57 17.90 -0.72
C GLU A 144 -2.41 18.34 -1.63
N ALA A 145 -1.18 18.36 -1.09
CA ALA A 145 0.02 18.74 -1.83
C ALA A 145 0.56 17.64 -2.77
N GLY A 146 -0.01 16.43 -2.72
CA GLY A 146 0.46 15.28 -3.51
C GLY A 146 1.84 14.81 -3.07
N ILE A 147 2.06 14.64 -1.77
CA ILE A 147 3.33 14.25 -1.17
C ILE A 147 3.22 12.88 -0.49
N VAL A 148 4.17 11.98 -0.76
CA VAL A 148 4.38 10.76 0.01
C VAL A 148 5.53 10.99 1.00
N ARG A 149 5.19 11.11 2.28
CA ARG A 149 6.13 11.28 3.39
C ARG A 149 6.06 10.10 4.33
N SER A 150 7.20 9.62 4.82
CA SER A 150 7.22 8.59 5.85
C SER A 150 6.58 9.10 7.15
N PHE A 151 5.83 8.23 7.83
CA PHE A 151 5.38 8.53 9.19
C PHE A 151 6.59 8.52 10.14
N GLY A 152 6.83 9.60 10.87
CA GLY A 152 7.97 9.68 11.81
C GLY A 152 9.34 9.65 11.11
N ASN A 153 10.31 8.90 11.67
CA ASN A 153 11.69 8.85 11.15
C ASN A 153 11.80 7.85 9.97
N PRO A 154 12.11 8.30 8.74
CA PRO A 154 12.09 7.44 7.57
C PRO A 154 13.13 6.32 7.61
N THR A 155 14.35 6.59 8.12
CA THR A 155 15.38 5.55 8.23
C THR A 155 14.93 4.43 9.17
N GLN A 156 14.39 4.77 10.34
CA GLN A 156 13.87 3.78 11.27
C GLN A 156 12.70 2.99 10.66
N ARG A 157 11.71 3.67 10.09
CA ARG A 157 10.54 3.00 9.49
C ARG A 157 10.90 2.04 8.36
N PHE A 158 11.88 2.39 7.52
CA PHE A 158 12.35 1.49 6.47
C PHE A 158 13.20 0.34 7.02
N MET A 159 13.92 0.51 8.13
CA MET A 159 14.65 -0.59 8.78
C MET A 159 13.72 -1.57 9.49
N ASP A 160 12.59 -1.08 10.03
CA ASP A 160 11.55 -1.88 10.68
C ASP A 160 10.81 -2.78 9.68
N ASP A 161 10.40 -2.24 8.53
CA ASP A 161 9.85 -3.01 7.41
C ASP A 161 10.34 -2.48 6.05
N PRO A 162 11.43 -3.05 5.50
CA PRO A 162 12.01 -2.60 4.25
C PRO A 162 11.07 -2.72 3.04
N LEU A 163 10.02 -3.56 3.12
CA LEU A 163 9.00 -3.67 2.07
C LEU A 163 8.32 -2.33 1.78
N ARG A 164 8.35 -1.38 2.73
CA ARG A 164 7.87 -0.01 2.57
C ARG A 164 8.55 0.76 1.45
N LEU A 165 9.76 0.37 1.02
CA LEU A 165 10.39 0.96 -0.17
C LEU A 165 9.62 0.68 -1.46
N LEU A 166 9.12 -0.55 -1.63
CA LEU A 166 8.27 -0.90 -2.77
C LEU A 166 6.91 -0.21 -2.69
N ARG A 167 6.36 -0.09 -1.47
CA ARG A 167 5.12 0.66 -1.21
C ARG A 167 5.29 2.15 -1.53
N LEU A 168 6.44 2.74 -1.19
CA LEU A 168 6.77 4.14 -1.49
C LEU A 168 6.69 4.39 -3.00
N ALA A 169 7.43 3.60 -3.79
CA ALA A 169 7.42 3.71 -5.24
C ALA A 169 6.01 3.48 -5.82
N ARG A 170 5.27 2.51 -5.28
CA ARG A 170 3.90 2.22 -5.72
C ARG A 170 2.94 3.37 -5.42
N TYR A 171 2.98 3.96 -4.23
CA TYR A 171 2.08 5.07 -3.88
C TYR A 171 2.43 6.35 -4.61
N ALA A 172 3.73 6.69 -4.71
CA ALA A 172 4.19 7.83 -5.49
C ALA A 172 3.73 7.68 -6.96
N GLY A 173 3.94 6.52 -7.58
CA GLY A 173 3.51 6.27 -8.95
C GLY A 173 1.99 6.19 -9.14
N ARG A 174 1.27 5.46 -8.27
CA ARG A 174 -0.19 5.27 -8.37
C ARG A 174 -0.97 6.58 -8.22
N TYR A 175 -0.50 7.47 -7.36
CA TYR A 175 -1.15 8.76 -7.10
C TYR A 175 -0.49 9.92 -7.85
N CYS A 176 0.61 9.68 -8.57
CA CYS A 176 1.43 10.72 -9.21
C CYS A 176 1.91 11.77 -8.19
N PHE A 177 2.30 11.30 -7.01
CA PHE A 177 2.76 12.12 -5.89
C PHE A 177 4.28 12.21 -5.87
N GLN A 178 4.80 13.31 -5.32
CA GLN A 178 6.23 13.49 -5.07
C GLN A 178 6.64 12.83 -3.77
N VAL A 179 7.87 12.31 -3.68
CA VAL A 179 8.42 11.79 -2.43
C VAL A 179 9.07 12.94 -1.66
N GLU A 180 8.74 13.07 -0.37
CA GLU A 180 9.34 14.09 0.50
C GLU A 180 10.87 13.89 0.62
N ALA A 181 11.63 14.97 0.67
CA ALA A 181 13.08 14.96 0.54
C ALA A 181 13.81 14.07 1.56
N THR A 182 13.44 14.13 2.85
CA THR A 182 14.07 13.28 3.88
C THR A 182 13.68 11.81 3.73
N THR A 183 12.45 11.54 3.32
CA THR A 183 11.94 10.21 2.97
C THR A 183 12.72 9.62 1.79
N LEU A 184 12.94 10.42 0.74
CA LEU A 184 13.73 10.04 -0.44
C LEU A 184 15.19 9.77 -0.09
N ALA A 185 15.81 10.64 0.71
CA ALA A 185 17.20 10.49 1.12
C ALA A 185 17.42 9.20 1.93
N ALA A 186 16.52 8.89 2.87
CA ALA A 186 16.56 7.63 3.62
C ALA A 186 16.33 6.44 2.69
N ALA A 187 15.37 6.50 1.77
CA ALA A 187 15.05 5.40 0.86
C ALA A 187 16.20 5.03 -0.11
N ARG A 188 17.17 5.93 -0.31
CA ARG A 188 18.38 5.69 -1.12
C ARG A 188 19.57 5.12 -0.33
N GLN A 189 19.47 4.97 0.99
CA GLN A 189 20.57 4.46 1.80
C GLN A 189 20.84 2.99 1.50
N SER A 190 22.11 2.65 1.25
CA SER A 190 22.54 1.29 0.92
C SER A 190 22.23 0.28 2.03
N THR A 191 22.29 0.70 3.29
CA THR A 191 21.95 -0.14 4.45
C THR A 191 20.48 -0.58 4.43
N ILE A 192 19.57 0.28 3.98
CA ILE A 192 18.15 -0.05 3.83
C ILE A 192 17.94 -0.98 2.63
N HIS A 193 18.69 -0.78 1.54
CA HIS A 193 18.65 -1.68 0.38
C HIS A 193 19.11 -3.10 0.75
N GLU A 194 20.15 -3.22 1.56
CA GLU A 194 20.61 -4.51 2.12
C GLU A 194 19.54 -5.14 3.03
N ALA A 195 18.90 -4.33 3.90
CA ALA A 195 17.80 -4.80 4.74
C ALA A 195 16.62 -5.32 3.90
N LEU A 196 16.31 -4.69 2.75
CA LEU A 196 15.28 -5.16 1.83
C LEU A 196 15.59 -6.56 1.27
N GLN A 197 16.85 -6.85 0.95
CA GLN A 197 17.25 -8.15 0.41
C GLN A 197 17.28 -9.25 1.47
N THR A 198 17.57 -8.89 2.72
CA THR A 198 17.84 -9.85 3.81
C THR A 198 16.62 -10.10 4.70
N LYS A 199 15.80 -9.08 4.99
CA LYS A 199 14.68 -9.16 5.93
C LYS A 199 13.33 -9.48 5.28
N VAL A 200 13.16 -9.20 3.99
CA VAL A 200 11.86 -9.35 3.30
C VAL A 200 11.80 -10.70 2.59
N SER A 201 10.76 -11.49 2.89
CA SER A 201 10.56 -12.78 2.24
C SER A 201 10.19 -12.62 0.76
N ARG A 202 10.55 -13.61 -0.06
CA ARG A 202 10.27 -13.58 -1.52
C ARG A 202 8.79 -13.50 -1.83
N GLU A 203 7.95 -14.08 -0.97
CA GLU A 203 6.49 -14.06 -1.09
C GLU A 203 5.94 -12.64 -0.88
N ARG A 204 6.30 -11.99 0.23
CA ARG A 204 5.88 -10.60 0.53
C ARG A 204 6.36 -9.64 -0.56
N PHE A 205 7.60 -9.83 -0.98
CA PHE A 205 8.21 -9.09 -2.07
C PHE A 205 7.42 -9.25 -3.38
N GLY A 206 7.15 -10.49 -3.80
CA GLY A 206 6.42 -10.79 -5.02
C GLY A 206 4.99 -10.24 -5.01
N MET A 207 4.30 -10.32 -3.87
CA MET A 207 2.96 -9.74 -3.70
C MET A 207 2.97 -8.22 -3.87
N GLU A 208 3.92 -7.51 -3.27
CA GLU A 208 4.00 -6.06 -3.37
C GLU A 208 4.40 -5.61 -4.79
N LEU A 209 5.31 -6.34 -5.43
CA LEU A 209 5.69 -6.11 -6.82
C LEU A 209 4.52 -6.34 -7.79
N LEU A 210 3.69 -7.37 -7.56
CA LEU A 210 2.46 -7.59 -8.31
C LEU A 210 1.46 -6.44 -8.14
N LYS A 211 1.32 -5.88 -6.93
CA LYS A 211 0.48 -4.69 -6.70
C LYS A 211 1.01 -3.47 -7.45
N LEU A 212 2.34 -3.32 -7.50
CA LEU A 212 3.00 -2.23 -8.24
C LEU A 212 2.70 -2.31 -9.74
N PHE A 213 2.80 -3.49 -10.34
CA PHE A 213 2.49 -3.69 -11.76
C PHE A 213 1.00 -3.64 -12.11
N LYS A 214 0.13 -3.90 -11.14
CA LYS A 214 -1.33 -3.74 -11.29
C LYS A 214 -1.81 -2.31 -11.05
N ALA A 215 -0.93 -1.40 -10.63
CA ALA A 215 -1.30 -0.02 -10.42
C ALA A 215 -1.69 0.66 -11.75
N ASP A 216 -2.63 1.59 -11.66
CA ASP A 216 -3.17 2.36 -12.78
C ASP A 216 -2.04 3.02 -13.62
N ASN A 217 -0.95 3.43 -12.97
CA ASN A 217 0.26 3.95 -13.62
C ASN A 217 1.51 3.14 -13.22
N ALA A 218 1.61 1.91 -13.72
CA ALA A 218 2.74 1.02 -13.47
C ALA A 218 4.09 1.62 -13.93
N MET A 219 4.10 2.44 -15.00
CA MET A 219 5.34 3.08 -15.47
C MET A 219 5.85 4.11 -14.48
N ALA A 220 5.00 4.99 -13.94
CA ALA A 220 5.42 5.92 -12.91
C ALA A 220 5.99 5.20 -11.68
N CYS A 221 5.37 4.07 -11.29
CA CYS A 221 5.93 3.24 -10.22
C CYS A 221 7.34 2.72 -10.55
N LEU A 222 7.58 2.26 -11.78
CA LEU A 222 8.91 1.85 -12.24
C LEU A 222 9.90 3.02 -12.26
N LEU A 223 9.48 4.23 -12.67
CA LEU A 223 10.33 5.41 -12.61
C LEU A 223 10.79 5.71 -11.17
N HIS A 224 9.88 5.61 -10.21
CA HIS A 224 10.25 5.77 -8.80
C HIS A 224 11.16 4.65 -8.29
N LEU A 225 11.00 3.40 -8.74
CA LEU A 225 11.97 2.35 -8.38
C LEU A 225 13.39 2.69 -8.87
N ALA A 226 13.52 3.34 -10.03
CA ALA A 226 14.82 3.79 -10.55
C ALA A 226 15.34 4.98 -9.75
N GLU A 227 14.48 5.94 -9.43
CA GLU A 227 14.80 7.09 -8.58
C GLU A 227 15.29 6.68 -7.18
N LEU A 228 14.71 5.61 -6.63
CA LEU A 228 15.12 5.01 -5.36
C LEU A 228 16.36 4.10 -5.50
N GLN A 229 16.91 3.96 -6.71
CA GLN A 229 18.06 3.10 -7.03
C GLN A 229 17.85 1.61 -6.70
N LEU A 230 16.60 1.14 -6.76
CA LEU A 230 16.26 -0.22 -6.36
C LEU A 230 16.43 -1.24 -7.50
N PHE A 231 16.57 -0.83 -8.77
CA PHE A 231 16.63 -1.79 -9.88
C PHE A 231 17.70 -2.87 -9.72
N GLY A 232 18.93 -2.51 -9.33
CA GLY A 232 20.01 -3.48 -9.08
C GLY A 232 19.83 -4.30 -7.79
N VAL A 233 18.94 -3.87 -6.89
CA VAL A 233 18.59 -4.59 -5.66
C VAL A 233 17.52 -5.65 -5.95
N LEU A 234 16.56 -5.30 -6.81
CA LEU A 234 15.37 -6.10 -7.14
C LEU A 234 15.60 -7.06 -8.30
N PHE A 235 16.41 -6.66 -9.28
CA PHE A 235 16.61 -7.36 -10.54
C PHE A 235 18.09 -7.63 -10.76
N ASP A 236 18.39 -8.87 -11.13
CA ASP A 236 19.73 -9.28 -11.55
C ASP A 236 19.95 -8.78 -12.99
N LEU A 237 20.21 -7.47 -13.11
CA LEU A 237 20.42 -6.78 -14.37
C LEU A 237 21.91 -6.74 -14.72
N PRO A 238 22.29 -7.03 -15.97
CA PRO A 238 23.63 -6.75 -16.48
C PRO A 238 24.00 -5.28 -16.19
N PRO A 239 25.24 -4.97 -15.79
CA PRO A 239 25.66 -3.60 -15.47
C PRO A 239 25.37 -2.57 -16.56
N VAL A 240 25.39 -2.98 -17.84
CA VAL A 240 25.06 -2.13 -19.00
C VAL A 240 23.59 -1.69 -19.08
N LEU A 241 22.69 -2.38 -18.36
CA LEU A 241 21.26 -2.09 -18.32
C LEU A 241 20.84 -1.37 -17.03
N LEU A 242 21.77 -1.15 -16.09
CA LEU A 242 21.47 -0.37 -14.89
C LEU A 242 21.39 1.11 -15.27
N PRO A 243 20.35 1.83 -14.83
CA PRO A 243 20.27 3.26 -15.04
C PRO A 243 21.45 3.96 -14.35
N ASP A 244 22.05 4.93 -15.04
CA ASP A 244 23.14 5.72 -14.49
C ASP A 244 22.67 6.41 -13.19
N ARG A 245 23.49 6.35 -12.14
CA ARG A 245 23.09 6.83 -10.80
C ARG A 245 23.14 8.35 -10.70
N GLU A 246 23.90 9.02 -11.56
CA GLU A 246 24.11 10.47 -11.55
C GLU A 246 23.59 11.20 -12.79
N ALA A 247 23.56 10.55 -13.96
CA ALA A 247 22.85 11.04 -15.14
C ALA A 247 21.41 10.52 -15.12
N ASN A 248 20.44 11.33 -15.59
CA ASN A 248 19.02 11.00 -15.75
C ASN A 248 18.73 9.48 -15.67
N PRO A 249 17.96 8.97 -14.68
CA PRO A 249 17.78 7.54 -14.45
C PRO A 249 17.14 6.80 -15.63
N PHE A 250 16.75 7.50 -16.69
CA PHE A 250 16.51 6.92 -18.01
C PHE A 250 17.19 7.77 -19.11
N PRO A 251 18.45 7.51 -19.50
CA PRO A 251 19.01 8.13 -20.70
C PRO A 251 18.27 7.69 -21.98
N PHE A 252 17.44 6.64 -21.88
CA PHE A 252 16.63 6.10 -22.97
C PHE A 252 15.22 6.71 -23.11
N PHE A 253 14.79 7.56 -22.17
CA PHE A 253 13.51 8.27 -22.24
C PHE A 253 13.72 9.76 -21.99
N PRO A 254 14.07 10.54 -23.03
CA PRO A 254 14.50 11.94 -22.90
C PRO A 254 13.36 12.94 -22.69
N VAL A 255 12.20 12.53 -22.15
CA VAL A 255 11.01 13.39 -22.08
C VAL A 255 10.19 13.08 -20.82
N PRO A 256 9.57 14.09 -20.15
CA PRO A 256 8.53 13.81 -19.17
C PRO A 256 7.50 12.86 -19.79
N VAL A 257 7.38 11.68 -19.18
CA VAL A 257 6.70 10.50 -19.73
C VAL A 257 5.19 10.73 -19.73
N TYR A 258 4.70 11.47 -20.72
CA TYR A 258 3.27 11.58 -21.03
C TYR A 258 2.88 10.84 -22.32
N TYR A 259 3.84 10.48 -23.18
CA TYR A 259 3.57 9.73 -24.40
C TYR A 259 4.77 8.88 -24.78
N LEU A 260 4.68 7.56 -24.61
CA LEU A 260 5.56 6.61 -25.30
C LEU A 260 4.71 5.73 -26.20
N SER A 261 4.96 5.78 -27.49
CA SER A 261 4.31 4.90 -28.44
C SER A 261 5.02 3.54 -28.45
N LEU A 262 4.28 2.47 -28.75
CA LEU A 262 4.81 1.09 -28.88
C LEU A 262 5.97 0.98 -29.90
N ALA A 263 6.12 1.94 -30.81
CA ALA A 263 7.16 1.95 -31.84
C ALA A 263 8.54 2.39 -31.33
N GLU A 264 8.64 2.91 -30.10
CA GLU A 264 9.85 3.52 -29.53
C GLU A 264 10.55 2.63 -28.49
N ILE A 265 10.14 1.37 -28.37
CA ILE A 265 10.73 0.43 -27.41
C ILE A 265 12.12 0.02 -27.90
N THR A 266 13.15 0.53 -27.24
CA THR A 266 14.55 0.18 -27.53
C THR A 266 14.84 -1.27 -27.11
N PRO A 267 15.85 -1.94 -27.70
CA PRO A 267 16.29 -3.26 -27.26
C PRO A 267 16.67 -3.31 -25.77
N ALA A 268 17.15 -2.21 -25.20
CA ALA A 268 17.43 -2.08 -23.77
C ALA A 268 16.14 -2.13 -22.93
N ALA A 269 15.07 -1.44 -23.35
CA ALA A 269 13.77 -1.51 -22.68
C ALA A 269 13.16 -2.92 -22.75
N LEU A 270 13.35 -3.64 -23.86
CA LEU A 270 12.94 -5.04 -24.00
C LEU A 270 13.72 -5.96 -23.05
N ALA A 271 15.05 -5.80 -22.96
CA ALA A 271 15.89 -6.57 -22.06
C ALA A 271 15.55 -6.32 -20.58
N VAL A 272 15.28 -5.06 -20.20
CA VAL A 272 14.79 -4.72 -18.84
C VAL A 272 13.45 -5.40 -18.57
N ALA A 273 12.51 -5.37 -19.51
CA ALA A 273 11.22 -6.04 -19.37
C ALA A 273 11.36 -7.57 -19.24
N GLU A 274 12.31 -8.19 -19.96
CA GLU A 274 12.65 -9.60 -19.82
C GLU A 274 13.19 -9.94 -18.42
N CYS A 275 14.13 -9.14 -17.90
CA CYS A 275 14.68 -9.30 -16.56
C CYS A 275 13.60 -9.13 -15.47
N ILE A 276 12.72 -8.13 -15.61
CA ILE A 276 11.57 -7.95 -14.72
C ILE A 276 10.65 -9.18 -14.77
N SER A 277 10.30 -9.64 -15.97
CA SER A 277 9.46 -10.83 -16.14
C SER A 277 10.09 -12.07 -15.50
N GLN A 278 11.40 -12.29 -15.67
CA GLN A 278 12.12 -13.39 -15.04
C GLN A 278 12.14 -13.28 -13.51
N ALA A 279 12.35 -12.08 -12.96
CA ALA A 279 12.32 -11.85 -11.52
C ALA A 279 10.93 -12.09 -10.93
N MET A 280 9.87 -11.65 -11.61
CA MET A 280 8.49 -11.96 -11.23
C MET A 280 8.24 -13.48 -11.24
N GLN A 281 8.67 -14.18 -12.29
CA GLN A 281 8.55 -15.64 -12.36
C GLN A 281 9.33 -16.35 -11.24
N LYS A 282 10.53 -15.86 -10.89
CA LYS A 282 11.33 -16.39 -9.76
C LYS A 282 10.67 -16.13 -8.41
N ALA A 283 10.10 -14.95 -8.19
CA ALA A 283 9.42 -14.59 -6.94
C ALA A 283 8.11 -15.37 -6.74
N VAL A 284 7.42 -15.69 -7.84
CA VAL A 284 6.11 -16.35 -7.84
C VAL A 284 6.19 -17.87 -7.88
N ARG A 285 7.34 -18.48 -8.23
CA ARG A 285 7.53 -19.94 -8.31
C ARG A 285 7.23 -20.72 -7.02
N GLY A 286 7.01 -20.06 -5.88
CA GLY A 286 6.54 -20.67 -4.64
C GLY A 286 5.04 -20.48 -4.32
N LEU A 287 4.26 -19.76 -5.16
CA LEU A 287 2.96 -19.20 -4.75
C LEU A 287 1.88 -19.26 -5.85
N PHE A 288 1.66 -20.44 -6.44
CA PHE A 288 0.68 -20.77 -7.50
C PHE A 288 1.21 -20.86 -8.94
N LEU A 289 0.75 -21.92 -9.62
CA LEU A 289 0.86 -22.15 -11.07
C LEU A 289 0.16 -21.00 -11.81
N PHE A 290 0.92 -20.02 -12.30
CA PHE A 290 0.39 -19.14 -13.34
C PHE A 290 0.18 -19.97 -14.61
N PRO A 291 -0.94 -19.80 -15.34
CA PRO A 291 -1.04 -20.34 -16.69
C PRO A 291 0.11 -19.76 -17.52
N SER A 292 0.64 -20.57 -18.42
CA SER A 292 1.92 -20.54 -19.15
C SER A 292 2.22 -19.28 -19.99
N CYS A 293 1.66 -18.11 -19.69
CA CYS A 293 1.57 -16.98 -20.61
C CYS A 293 1.94 -15.64 -19.94
N LEU A 294 3.17 -15.52 -19.46
CA LEU A 294 3.87 -14.23 -19.45
C LEU A 294 5.07 -14.36 -20.38
N CYS A 295 4.79 -14.40 -21.67
CA CYS A 295 5.82 -14.16 -22.68
C CYS A 295 6.31 -12.71 -22.49
N PRO A 296 7.63 -12.43 -22.56
CA PRO A 296 8.16 -11.08 -22.43
C PRO A 296 7.46 -10.06 -23.34
N SER A 297 7.08 -10.48 -24.56
CA SER A 297 6.28 -9.67 -25.48
C SER A 297 4.90 -9.30 -24.95
N THR A 298 4.25 -10.19 -24.18
CA THR A 298 2.93 -9.95 -23.57
C THR A 298 3.03 -9.06 -22.33
N PHE A 299 4.12 -9.18 -21.56
CA PHE A 299 4.41 -8.28 -20.45
C PHE A 299 4.70 -6.87 -20.95
N VAL A 300 5.58 -6.73 -21.96
CA VAL A 300 5.83 -5.47 -22.67
C VAL A 300 4.55 -4.90 -23.28
N HIS A 301 3.71 -5.72 -23.93
CA HIS A 301 2.43 -5.27 -24.48
C HIS A 301 1.43 -4.84 -23.41
N LYS A 302 1.40 -5.48 -22.22
CA LYS A 302 0.54 -5.06 -21.11
C LYS A 302 1.06 -3.77 -20.46
N CYS A 303 2.36 -3.64 -20.23
CA CYS A 303 2.98 -2.40 -19.78
C CYS A 303 2.72 -1.27 -20.79
N ALA A 304 2.91 -1.50 -22.08
CA ALA A 304 2.66 -0.51 -23.12
C ALA A 304 1.17 -0.21 -23.37
N ARG A 305 0.26 -1.19 -23.20
CA ARG A 305 -1.20 -0.92 -23.22
C ARG A 305 -1.65 -0.13 -21.99
N ALA A 306 -1.11 -0.41 -20.80
CA ALA A 306 -1.38 0.38 -19.59
C ALA A 306 -0.93 1.83 -19.77
N VAL A 307 0.23 2.06 -20.40
CA VAL A 307 0.73 3.39 -20.79
C VAL A 307 -0.21 4.11 -21.78
N CYS A 308 -0.69 3.40 -22.80
CA CYS A 308 -1.44 4.03 -23.90
C CYS A 308 -2.92 4.31 -23.55
N SER A 309 -3.53 3.51 -22.67
CA SER A 309 -4.98 3.61 -22.38
C SER A 309 -5.35 4.54 -21.23
N HIS A 310 -4.42 4.86 -20.31
CA HIS A 310 -4.73 5.67 -19.13
C HIS A 310 -4.09 7.07 -19.10
N CYS A 311 -3.11 7.37 -19.97
CA CYS A 311 -2.58 8.74 -20.09
C CYS A 311 -3.61 9.75 -20.65
N PHE A 312 -4.67 9.29 -21.33
CA PHE A 312 -5.70 10.18 -21.89
C PHE A 312 -6.72 10.70 -20.86
N CYS A 313 -6.88 10.06 -19.69
CA CYS A 313 -7.90 10.50 -18.71
C CYS A 313 -7.40 11.60 -17.76
N CYS A 314 -6.08 11.71 -17.52
CA CYS A 314 -5.54 12.66 -16.53
C CYS A 314 -5.31 14.09 -17.07
N LEU A 315 -5.75 14.41 -18.30
CA LEU A 315 -5.57 15.73 -18.94
C LEU A 315 -6.88 16.45 -19.34
N SER A 316 -8.03 16.05 -18.77
CA SER A 316 -9.29 16.81 -18.95
C SER A 316 -9.72 17.53 -17.66
N VAL A 317 -8.80 18.31 -17.08
CA VAL A 317 -9.18 19.39 -16.14
C VAL A 317 -8.56 20.68 -16.65
N SER A 318 -9.19 21.27 -17.66
CA SER A 318 -9.42 22.72 -17.80
C SER A 318 -9.98 23.06 -19.18
N ASN A 319 -11.00 23.93 -19.16
CA ASN A 319 -11.63 24.67 -20.25
C ASN A 319 -12.63 23.93 -21.14
N GLU A 320 -13.91 24.04 -20.78
CA GLU A 320 -14.99 24.74 -21.53
C GLU A 320 -16.35 24.42 -20.85
N LEU A 321 -16.94 25.41 -20.15
CA LEU A 321 -18.17 26.13 -20.53
C LEU A 321 -19.49 25.38 -20.26
N PHE A 322 -20.26 25.94 -19.31
CA PHE A 322 -21.69 25.74 -18.98
C PHE A 322 -22.15 24.43 -18.32
#